data_AF-A0A7S4PRR1-F1
#
_entry.id   AF-A0A7S4PRR1-F1
#
_cell.length_a   1.000
_cell.length_b   1.000
_cell.length_c   1.000
_cell.angle_alpha   90.00
_cell.angle_beta   90.00
_cell.angle_gamma   90.00
#
_symmetry.space_group_name_H-M   'P 1'
#
loop_
_entity.id
_entity.type
_entity.pdbx_description
1 polymer ?
#
loop_
_entity_poly.entity_id
_entity_poly.type
_entity_poly.pdbx_seq_one_letter_code
_entity_poly.pdbx_strand_id
1 'polypeptide(L)'
;MGGGRAHLLPVLLALRGSSRMDAQVASNRCWVGGFTHDLCCNTARYGRTGNSECWGQDPDDQSIYSHELCCRQACNQPYSCWKYDDWSFDLLDKLFSWGISSQAQQDAVFAFLFSLLGTTNLFFVEVGGPVGQSNTGFLERVKWKSCAGRASNWTGVTFDAEDHDPARGLYREFVTLDNAVEVLGRYGVPREPDLLSIDIDSCDVWVFLALTRVYRPRVVSLEYNSRWLLHESRAANCLRSPPYRWRMEYKDDAYGASLRAIHEAAELRGYVVAWVLPRLDVVLVRRDLLCPGHGVRSLSRLDRTFGHAMGLRLHAPTTADFEREWVLDFGAWLRGWRSAGGPAGASLRAPVNA
;
A
#
# COMPACT_ATOMS: atom_id res chain seq x y z
N MET A 1 38.72 -9.03 -58.67
CA MET A 1 37.51 -9.73 -58.22
C MET A 1 36.90 -8.93 -57.07
N GLY A 2 35.64 -8.50 -57.21
CA GLY A 2 34.73 -7.85 -56.21
C GLY A 2 35.22 -6.54 -55.56
N GLY A 3 34.64 -5.35 -55.71
CA GLY A 3 33.25 -4.95 -56.03
C GLY A 3 32.35 -5.17 -54.80
N GLY A 4 31.72 -4.19 -54.14
CA GLY A 4 31.54 -2.75 -54.33
C GLY A 4 30.73 -2.18 -53.14
N ARG A 5 30.70 -0.85 -53.00
CA ARG A 5 29.90 -0.08 -52.03
C ARG A 5 28.38 -0.20 -52.30
N ALA A 6 27.54 -0.06 -51.26
CA ALA A 6 26.28 0.71 -51.36
C ALA A 6 25.64 1.00 -49.99
N HIS A 7 24.96 2.14 -49.94
CA HIS A 7 24.26 2.81 -48.85
C HIS A 7 22.72 2.55 -48.91
N LEU A 8 22.03 2.87 -47.80
CA LEU A 8 20.69 3.50 -47.69
C LEU A 8 19.37 2.72 -47.98
N LEU A 9 18.59 2.60 -46.87
CA LEU A 9 17.14 2.88 -46.70
C LEU A 9 16.06 1.91 -47.29
N PRO A 10 14.77 2.03 -46.92
CA PRO A 10 14.02 1.13 -46.04
C PRO A 10 12.86 0.38 -46.74
N VAL A 11 12.28 -0.63 -46.09
CA VAL A 11 11.02 -1.26 -46.56
C VAL A 11 9.92 -1.05 -45.53
N LEU A 12 8.99 -0.17 -45.91
CA LEU A 12 7.65 0.02 -45.35
C LEU A 12 6.67 -0.56 -46.37
N LEU A 13 5.47 -0.96 -45.90
CA LEU A 13 4.31 -1.56 -46.60
C LEU A 13 4.34 -3.10 -46.72
N ALA A 14 3.28 -3.86 -46.42
CA ALA A 14 1.90 -3.50 -46.15
C ALA A 14 1.18 -4.67 -45.43
N LEU A 15 0.31 -4.34 -44.47
CA LEU A 15 -1.04 -4.90 -44.38
C LEU A 15 -1.97 -3.83 -43.77
N ARG A 16 -2.59 -3.02 -44.64
CA ARG A 16 -3.87 -2.37 -44.34
C ARG A 16 -4.97 -3.34 -44.75
N GLY A 17 -5.86 -3.71 -43.84
CA GLY A 17 -6.95 -4.64 -44.14
C GLY A 17 -7.86 -4.92 -42.93
N SER A 18 -8.55 -3.89 -42.46
CA SER A 18 -9.85 -3.89 -41.75
C SER A 18 -10.35 -5.21 -41.15
N SER A 19 -10.48 -5.24 -39.83
CA SER A 19 -11.78 -5.57 -39.24
C SER A 19 -12.00 -4.75 -37.97
N ARG A 20 -13.19 -4.16 -37.90
CA ARG A 20 -13.72 -3.39 -36.78
C ARG A 20 -13.92 -4.32 -35.58
N MET A 21 -12.97 -4.35 -34.67
CA MET A 21 -13.01 -4.95 -33.33
C MET A 21 -11.67 -4.51 -32.72
N ASP A 22 -11.58 -3.36 -32.06
CA ASP A 22 -11.62 -3.31 -30.59
C ASP A 22 -11.83 -1.87 -30.08
N ALA A 23 -12.71 -1.10 -30.72
CA ALA A 23 -13.16 0.20 -30.20
C ALA A 23 -14.08 0.09 -28.96
N GLN A 24 -14.12 -1.07 -28.31
CA GLN A 24 -15.03 -1.40 -27.22
C GLN A 24 -14.32 -1.87 -25.94
N VAL A 25 -13.05 -1.49 -25.76
CA VAL A 25 -12.31 -1.64 -24.49
C VAL A 25 -11.82 -0.29 -23.93
N ALA A 26 -12.38 0.84 -24.40
CA ALA A 26 -12.21 2.14 -23.75
C ALA A 26 -13.22 2.30 -22.59
N SER A 27 -13.23 1.36 -21.64
CA SER A 27 -14.08 1.46 -20.44
C SER A 27 -13.30 2.09 -19.29
N ASN A 28 -13.74 3.28 -18.87
CA ASN A 28 -13.52 3.96 -17.58
C ASN A 28 -12.32 4.91 -17.39
N ARG A 29 -11.64 5.40 -18.43
CA ARG A 29 -10.64 6.47 -18.24
C ARG A 29 -11.01 7.72 -19.04
N CYS A 30 -10.76 8.88 -18.44
CA CYS A 30 -11.20 10.19 -18.91
C CYS A 30 -10.00 11.11 -19.21
N TRP A 31 -8.80 10.57 -19.36
CA TRP A 31 -7.58 11.33 -19.67
C TRP A 31 -6.48 10.32 -20.00
N VAL A 32 -5.44 10.80 -20.67
CA VAL A 32 -4.25 10.01 -21.00
C VAL A 32 -3.46 9.72 -19.72
N GLY A 33 -3.16 8.45 -19.50
CA GLY A 33 -2.33 8.01 -18.38
C GLY A 33 -2.97 8.19 -17.00
N GLY A 34 -2.12 8.38 -15.99
CA GLY A 34 -2.47 8.34 -14.58
C GLY A 34 -2.71 9.68 -13.91
N PHE A 35 -3.07 10.67 -14.72
CA PHE A 35 -3.49 11.95 -14.17
C PHE A 35 -4.78 11.78 -13.36
N THR A 36 -5.12 12.78 -12.55
CA THR A 36 -6.34 12.77 -11.75
C THR A 36 -7.31 13.78 -12.32
N HIS A 37 -8.59 13.64 -11.96
CA HIS A 37 -9.58 14.67 -12.26
C HIS A 37 -9.09 16.06 -11.82
N ASP A 38 -8.49 16.16 -10.63
CA ASP A 38 -7.99 17.43 -10.10
C ASP A 38 -6.75 17.95 -10.84
N LEU A 39 -5.96 17.10 -11.48
CA LEU A 39 -4.87 17.56 -12.33
C LEU A 39 -5.38 18.00 -13.69
N CYS A 40 -6.26 17.21 -14.30
CA CYS A 40 -6.76 17.43 -15.65
C CYS A 40 -7.82 18.52 -15.74
N CYS A 41 -8.68 18.66 -14.73
CA CYS A 41 -9.84 19.54 -14.72
C CYS A 41 -9.63 20.81 -13.90
N ASN A 42 -8.40 21.10 -13.45
CA ASN A 42 -8.10 22.30 -12.69
C ASN A 42 -8.04 23.54 -13.58
N THR A 43 -9.22 24.10 -13.83
CA THR A 43 -9.42 25.28 -14.65
C THR A 43 -8.89 26.57 -14.03
N ALA A 44 -8.72 26.59 -12.70
CA ALA A 44 -8.07 27.71 -12.00
C ALA A 44 -6.57 27.80 -12.32
N ARG A 45 -5.91 26.66 -12.55
CA ARG A 45 -4.48 26.58 -12.86
C ARG A 45 -4.19 26.58 -14.35
N TYR A 46 -4.99 25.86 -15.14
CA TYR A 46 -4.69 25.58 -16.56
C TYR A 46 -5.67 26.26 -17.54
N GLY A 47 -6.58 27.08 -17.04
CA GLY A 47 -7.59 27.75 -17.86
C GLY A 47 -8.75 26.84 -18.25
N ARG A 48 -9.67 27.35 -19.07
CA ARG A 48 -10.97 26.72 -19.35
C ARG A 48 -10.91 25.34 -20.02
N THR A 49 -9.74 24.94 -20.50
CA THR A 49 -9.46 23.68 -21.20
C THR A 49 -8.78 22.64 -20.31
N GLY A 50 -8.55 22.94 -19.03
CA GLY A 50 -7.83 22.04 -18.14
C GLY A 50 -6.37 21.82 -18.55
N ASN A 51 -5.70 20.84 -17.94
CA ASN A 51 -4.31 20.53 -18.28
C ASN A 51 -4.25 19.86 -19.67
N SER A 52 -3.65 20.54 -20.65
CA SER A 52 -3.56 20.06 -22.03
C SER A 52 -2.75 18.76 -22.17
N GLU A 53 -1.88 18.45 -21.22
CA GLU A 53 -1.15 17.18 -21.18
C GLU A 53 -2.08 15.97 -20.95
N CYS A 54 -3.29 16.17 -20.43
CA CYS A 54 -4.25 15.10 -20.18
C CYS A 54 -4.98 14.58 -21.42
N TRP A 55 -4.90 15.29 -22.54
CA TRP A 55 -5.75 15.04 -23.72
C TRP A 55 -4.97 14.49 -24.92
N GLY A 56 -3.64 14.45 -24.86
CA GLY A 56 -2.74 14.10 -25.97
C GLY A 56 -1.96 15.32 -26.48
N GLN A 57 -0.66 15.15 -26.76
CA GLN A 57 0.22 16.23 -27.24
C GLN A 57 0.69 16.04 -28.69
N ASP A 58 0.24 14.99 -29.37
CA ASP A 58 0.60 14.71 -30.75
C ASP A 58 -0.52 15.21 -31.70
N PRO A 59 -0.20 16.08 -32.68
CA PRO A 59 -1.17 16.56 -33.68
C PRO A 59 -1.84 15.44 -34.50
N ASP A 60 -1.22 14.26 -34.57
CA ASP A 60 -1.76 13.06 -35.24
C ASP A 60 -2.48 12.09 -34.28
N ASP A 61 -2.49 12.37 -32.97
CA ASP A 61 -3.18 11.57 -31.96
C ASP A 61 -4.67 11.97 -31.87
N GLN A 62 -5.52 11.13 -32.44
CA GLN A 62 -6.98 11.20 -32.33
C GLN A 62 -7.48 10.70 -30.97
N SER A 63 -6.86 11.16 -29.88
CA SER A 63 -7.30 10.88 -28.52
C SER A 63 -8.76 11.28 -28.36
N ILE A 64 -9.58 10.32 -27.93
CA ILE A 64 -11.02 10.53 -27.70
C ILE A 64 -11.31 11.33 -26.42
N TYR A 65 -10.28 11.71 -25.66
CA TYR A 65 -10.41 12.39 -24.37
C TYR A 65 -10.25 13.90 -24.53
N SER A 66 -11.22 14.66 -24.04
CA SER A 66 -11.15 16.12 -23.99
C SER A 66 -11.68 16.64 -22.65
N HIS A 67 -11.27 17.85 -22.26
CA HIS A 67 -11.80 18.52 -21.08
C HIS A 67 -13.34 18.55 -21.06
N GLU A 68 -13.96 18.79 -22.20
CA GLU A 68 -15.42 18.83 -22.33
C GLU A 68 -16.06 17.45 -22.12
N LEU A 69 -15.41 16.39 -22.58
CA LEU A 69 -15.89 15.01 -22.46
C LEU A 69 -15.67 14.44 -21.05
N CYS A 70 -14.63 14.89 -20.34
CA CYS A 70 -14.08 14.21 -19.17
C CYS A 70 -14.33 14.94 -17.84
N CYS A 71 -14.34 16.27 -17.86
CA CYS A 71 -14.48 17.09 -16.66
C CYS A 71 -15.93 17.50 -16.38
N ARG A 72 -16.88 17.17 -17.26
CA ARG A 72 -18.30 17.52 -17.11
C ARG A 72 -19.18 16.37 -16.57
N GLN A 73 -18.68 15.13 -16.46
CA GLN A 73 -19.49 13.96 -16.05
C GLN A 73 -18.86 12.99 -15.01
N ALA A 74 -17.57 13.08 -14.69
CA ALA A 74 -16.88 12.07 -13.86
C ALA A 74 -17.23 12.08 -12.35
N CYS A 75 -17.87 13.14 -11.84
CA CYS A 75 -18.19 13.24 -10.40
C CYS A 75 -19.48 12.51 -9.96
N ASN A 76 -20.25 11.94 -10.90
CA ASN A 76 -21.54 11.30 -10.63
C ASN A 76 -21.53 9.76 -10.76
N GLN A 77 -20.38 9.15 -11.02
CA GLN A 77 -20.29 7.67 -11.04
C GLN A 77 -19.87 7.18 -9.65
N PRO A 78 -20.56 6.19 -9.05
CA PRO A 78 -20.07 5.53 -7.85
C PRO A 78 -18.68 4.97 -8.15
N TYR A 79 -17.75 5.05 -7.18
CA TYR A 79 -16.43 4.43 -7.34
C TYR A 79 -16.64 2.97 -7.74
N SER A 80 -16.31 2.62 -8.98
CA SER A 80 -16.30 1.24 -9.40
C SER A 80 -15.23 0.52 -8.59
N CYS A 81 -15.38 -0.78 -8.39
CA CYS A 81 -14.32 -1.60 -7.84
C CYS A 81 -12.98 -1.31 -8.53
N TRP A 82 -11.88 -1.42 -7.80
CA TRP A 82 -10.55 -1.14 -8.33
C TRP A 82 -9.97 -2.34 -9.09
N LYS A 83 -9.54 -2.16 -10.33
CA LYS A 83 -8.81 -3.19 -11.07
C LYS A 83 -7.33 -3.08 -10.71
N TYR A 84 -6.79 -4.12 -10.09
CA TYR A 84 -5.40 -4.15 -9.62
C TYR A 84 -4.37 -3.91 -10.72
N ASP A 85 -4.69 -4.13 -12.00
CA ASP A 85 -3.74 -3.91 -13.09
C ASP A 85 -3.80 -2.48 -13.65
N ASP A 86 -4.59 -1.59 -13.04
CA ASP A 86 -4.66 -0.17 -13.42
C ASP A 86 -3.40 0.64 -13.03
N TRP A 87 -2.42 -0.01 -12.38
CA TRP A 87 -1.10 0.54 -12.13
C TRP A 87 -0.33 0.68 -13.45
N SER A 88 -0.38 1.84 -14.10
CA SER A 88 0.56 2.09 -15.21
C SER A 88 1.96 2.35 -14.62
N PHE A 89 2.95 1.50 -14.91
CA PHE A 89 4.31 1.62 -14.39
C PHE A 89 4.95 3.01 -14.64
N ASP A 90 4.71 3.62 -15.81
CA ASP A 90 5.18 4.98 -16.16
C ASP A 90 4.62 6.10 -15.26
N LEU A 91 3.47 5.87 -14.63
CA LEU A 91 2.87 6.80 -13.67
C LEU A 91 3.51 6.67 -12.29
N LEU A 92 3.86 5.44 -11.91
CA LEU A 92 4.43 5.16 -10.60
C LEU A 92 5.85 5.72 -10.49
N ASP A 93 6.67 5.55 -11.53
CA ASP A 93 8.02 6.13 -11.59
C ASP A 93 8.04 7.65 -11.35
N LYS A 94 7.00 8.35 -11.81
CA LYS A 94 6.83 9.80 -11.59
C LYS A 94 6.29 10.16 -10.21
N LEU A 95 5.58 9.25 -9.55
CA LEU A 95 5.12 9.41 -8.16
C LEU A 95 6.25 9.13 -7.16
N PHE A 96 7.20 8.25 -7.48
CA PHE A 96 8.33 7.90 -6.61
C PHE A 96 9.34 9.04 -6.36
N SER A 97 9.26 10.16 -7.09
CA SER A 97 10.07 11.35 -6.81
C SER A 97 9.46 12.31 -5.77
N TRP A 98 8.33 11.96 -5.16
CA TRP A 98 7.59 12.83 -4.25
C TRP A 98 7.44 12.22 -2.86
N GLY A 99 7.75 13.02 -1.83
CA GLY A 99 7.55 12.71 -0.42
C GLY A 99 7.56 14.00 0.40
N ILE A 100 6.81 14.03 1.50
CA ILE A 100 6.65 15.19 2.39
C ILE A 100 7.12 14.85 3.81
N SER A 101 6.66 13.74 4.38
CA SER A 101 6.91 13.39 5.79
C SER A 101 7.32 11.94 6.03
N SER A 102 6.95 11.01 5.14
CA SER A 102 7.33 9.60 5.31
C SER A 102 8.82 9.37 5.09
N GLN A 103 9.36 8.28 5.64
CA GLN A 103 10.78 7.94 5.50
C GLN A 103 11.20 7.72 4.03
N ALA A 104 10.26 7.27 3.19
CA ALA A 104 10.45 7.15 1.75
C ALA A 104 9.19 7.59 0.99
N GLN A 105 8.63 6.72 0.13
CA GLN A 105 7.55 7.05 -0.79
C GLN A 105 6.16 6.58 -0.33
N GLN A 106 5.99 6.31 0.97
CA GLN A 106 4.67 5.97 1.55
C GLN A 106 3.63 7.05 1.19
N ASP A 107 4.00 8.33 1.33
CA ASP A 107 3.13 9.47 0.99
C ASP A 107 2.56 9.38 -0.43
N ALA A 108 3.42 9.10 -1.41
CA ALA A 108 3.04 8.99 -2.82
C ALA A 108 2.13 7.78 -3.08
N VAL A 109 2.44 6.63 -2.47
CA VAL A 109 1.64 5.41 -2.59
C VAL A 109 0.23 5.64 -2.02
N PHE A 110 0.12 6.26 -0.84
CA PHE A 110 -1.16 6.53 -0.22
C PHE A 110 -1.99 7.55 -1.03
N ALA A 111 -1.38 8.66 -1.45
CA ALA A 111 -2.05 9.65 -2.29
C ALA A 111 -2.59 9.02 -3.58
N PHE A 112 -1.80 8.19 -4.25
CA PHE A 112 -2.21 7.50 -5.46
C PHE A 112 -3.33 6.48 -5.21
N LEU A 113 -3.18 5.61 -4.20
CA LEU A 113 -4.19 4.62 -3.86
C LEU A 113 -5.54 5.27 -3.53
N PHE A 114 -5.56 6.32 -2.72
CA PHE A 114 -6.81 7.03 -2.40
C PHE A 114 -7.37 7.83 -3.58
N SER A 115 -6.56 8.19 -4.58
CA SER A 115 -7.09 8.76 -5.84
C SER A 115 -7.87 7.73 -6.67
N LEU A 116 -7.52 6.44 -6.55
CA LEU A 116 -8.19 5.34 -7.25
C LEU A 116 -9.37 4.77 -6.44
N LEU A 117 -9.16 4.55 -5.14
CA LEU A 117 -10.13 3.94 -4.24
C LEU A 117 -11.19 4.93 -3.74
N GLY A 118 -10.91 6.24 -3.82
CA GLY A 118 -11.64 7.25 -3.07
C GLY A 118 -11.43 7.14 -1.56
N THR A 119 -12.12 7.97 -0.80
CA THR A 119 -12.09 8.04 0.67
C THR A 119 -13.50 7.96 1.25
N THR A 120 -13.62 7.60 2.53
CA THR A 120 -14.91 7.45 3.22
C THR A 120 -15.06 8.39 4.40
N ASN A 121 -14.02 8.52 5.23
CA ASN A 121 -14.05 9.32 6.46
C ASN A 121 -12.81 10.20 6.64
N LEU A 122 -11.81 10.08 5.77
CA LEU A 122 -10.53 10.78 5.87
C LEU A 122 -9.89 10.58 7.25
N PHE A 123 -10.07 9.39 7.82
CA PHE A 123 -9.53 9.03 9.12
C PHE A 123 -8.31 8.14 8.97
N PHE A 124 -7.18 8.55 9.54
CA PHE A 124 -5.98 7.72 9.63
C PHE A 124 -5.70 7.30 11.07
N VAL A 125 -5.00 6.18 11.22
CA VAL A 125 -4.39 5.74 12.47
C VAL A 125 -2.93 5.43 12.16
N GLU A 126 -2.01 5.90 13.00
CA GLU A 126 -0.60 5.53 12.92
C GLU A 126 -0.12 5.00 14.26
N VAL A 127 0.56 3.84 14.23
CA VAL A 127 1.19 3.22 15.40
C VAL A 127 2.69 3.18 15.14
N GLY A 128 3.47 3.86 15.99
CA GLY A 128 4.92 4.04 15.83
C GLY A 128 5.30 5.28 15.02
N GLY A 129 4.59 6.40 15.22
CA GLY A 129 4.87 7.67 14.53
C GLY A 129 5.41 8.74 15.50
N PRO A 130 6.72 8.76 15.79
CA PRO A 130 7.31 9.77 16.68
C PRO A 130 7.27 11.18 16.06
N VAL A 131 7.58 12.19 16.86
CA VAL A 131 7.70 13.56 16.38
C VAL A 131 8.81 13.66 15.35
N GLY A 132 8.45 14.07 14.13
CA GLY A 132 9.39 14.33 13.05
C GLY A 132 9.56 13.18 12.04
N GLN A 133 9.04 11.99 12.32
CA GLN A 133 8.98 10.88 11.37
C GLN A 133 7.59 10.25 11.41
N SER A 134 6.87 10.31 10.29
CA SER A 134 5.49 9.80 10.24
C SER A 134 5.10 9.43 8.82
N ASN A 135 4.57 8.22 8.68
CA ASN A 135 4.02 7.69 7.43
C ASN A 135 2.69 8.37 7.06
N THR A 136 2.01 9.03 8.00
CA THR A 136 0.74 9.72 7.76
C THR A 136 0.82 11.25 7.82
N GLY A 137 1.97 11.81 8.20
CA GLY A 137 2.13 13.24 8.45
C GLY A 137 1.83 14.16 7.26
N PHE A 138 1.89 13.65 6.03
CA PHE A 138 1.49 14.41 4.84
C PHE A 138 -0.03 14.59 4.75
N LEU A 139 -0.81 13.62 5.25
CA LEU A 139 -2.28 13.66 5.25
C LEU A 139 -2.80 14.81 6.12
N GLU A 140 -2.11 15.12 7.23
CA GLU A 140 -2.41 16.27 8.08
C GLU A 140 -2.21 17.62 7.37
N ARG A 141 -1.27 17.66 6.42
CA ARG A 141 -0.81 18.89 5.76
C ARG A 141 -1.52 19.18 4.45
N VAL A 142 -2.10 18.15 3.83
CA VAL A 142 -2.72 18.26 2.51
C VAL A 142 -4.23 18.43 2.64
N LYS A 143 -4.79 19.41 1.90
CA LYS A 143 -6.24 19.53 1.73
C LYS A 143 -6.72 18.48 0.75
N TRP A 144 -7.48 17.50 1.24
CA TRP A 144 -8.05 16.46 0.41
C TRP A 144 -9.33 16.95 -0.27
N LYS A 145 -9.33 17.07 -1.60
CA LYS A 145 -10.52 17.45 -2.36
C LYS A 145 -11.23 16.20 -2.84
N SER A 146 -12.45 16.00 -2.36
CA SER A 146 -13.34 14.97 -2.90
C SER A 146 -13.83 15.36 -4.30
N CYS A 147 -14.33 14.38 -5.07
CA CYS A 147 -14.98 14.63 -6.36
C CYS A 147 -16.16 15.62 -6.26
N ALA A 148 -16.74 15.81 -5.07
CA ALA A 148 -17.77 16.82 -4.80
C ALA A 148 -17.20 18.26 -4.70
N GLY A 149 -15.91 18.47 -4.97
CA GLY A 149 -15.24 19.77 -4.97
C GLY A 149 -15.02 20.38 -3.59
N ARG A 150 -15.44 19.70 -2.51
CA ARG A 150 -15.21 20.14 -1.13
C ARG A 150 -13.84 19.65 -0.67
N ALA A 151 -13.00 20.59 -0.27
CA ALA A 151 -11.77 20.32 0.45
C ALA A 151 -12.10 19.95 1.89
N SER A 152 -11.58 18.82 2.33
CA SER A 152 -11.68 18.31 3.70
C SER A 152 -10.27 17.95 4.19
N ASN A 153 -10.07 17.98 5.50
CA ASN A 153 -8.82 17.57 6.10
C ASN A 153 -8.91 16.10 6.48
N TRP A 154 -7.78 15.42 6.44
CA TRP A 154 -7.66 14.20 7.21
C TRP A 154 -7.64 14.53 8.70
N THR A 155 -8.20 13.63 9.48
CA THR A 155 -8.11 13.60 10.94
C THR A 155 -7.59 12.24 11.35
N GLY A 156 -6.94 12.14 12.50
CA GLY A 156 -6.40 10.86 12.92
C GLY A 156 -5.84 10.89 14.32
N VAL A 157 -5.33 9.73 14.70
CA VAL A 157 -4.59 9.54 15.95
C VAL A 157 -3.29 8.82 15.64
N THR A 158 -2.22 9.31 16.25
CA THR A 158 -0.89 8.72 16.17
C THR A 158 -0.49 8.26 17.56
N PHE A 159 0.14 7.09 17.64
CA PHE A 159 0.64 6.51 18.87
C PHE A 159 2.14 6.36 18.80
N ASP A 160 2.82 6.77 19.86
CA ASP A 160 4.26 6.55 20.03
C ASP A 160 4.57 6.16 21.49
N ALA A 161 5.65 5.41 21.71
CA ALA A 161 6.01 4.96 23.05
C ALA A 161 6.59 6.07 23.94
N GLU A 162 7.20 7.09 23.34
CA GLU A 162 7.99 8.12 24.03
C GLU A 162 7.41 9.52 23.86
N ASP A 163 6.86 9.84 22.70
CA ASP A 163 6.37 11.17 22.38
C ASP A 163 4.91 11.41 22.79
N HIS A 164 4.57 12.68 22.99
CA HIS A 164 3.22 13.10 23.36
C HIS A 164 2.93 14.52 22.88
N ASP A 165 1.97 14.68 21.98
CA ASP A 165 1.46 15.99 21.56
C ASP A 165 -0.03 15.88 21.15
N PRO A 166 -0.96 15.93 22.13
CA PRO A 166 -2.39 15.83 21.87
C PRO A 166 -2.94 16.91 20.92
N ALA A 167 -2.28 18.07 20.83
CA ALA A 167 -2.70 19.13 19.92
C ALA A 167 -2.54 18.71 18.44
N ARG A 168 -1.69 17.73 18.17
CA ARG A 168 -1.49 17.08 16.87
C ARG A 168 -2.17 15.72 16.76
N GLY A 169 -2.87 15.27 17.79
CA GLY A 169 -3.41 13.91 17.84
C GLY A 169 -2.36 12.82 18.10
N LEU A 170 -1.19 13.18 18.63
CA LEU A 170 -0.12 12.25 19.02
C LEU A 170 -0.23 11.89 20.51
N TYR A 171 -0.37 10.61 20.82
CA TYR A 171 -0.57 10.11 22.17
C TYR A 171 0.50 9.09 22.56
N ARG A 172 0.95 9.18 23.82
CA ARG A 172 1.97 8.29 24.36
C ARG A 172 1.34 6.97 24.75
N GLU A 173 1.55 5.94 23.95
CA GLU A 173 0.99 4.61 24.13
C GLU A 173 2.00 3.55 23.67
N PHE A 174 2.32 2.59 24.54
CA PHE A 174 3.07 1.41 24.13
C PHE A 174 2.10 0.35 23.58
N VAL A 175 1.87 0.41 22.26
CA VAL A 175 0.92 -0.47 21.57
C VAL A 175 1.53 -1.85 21.33
N THR A 176 0.76 -2.89 21.66
CA THR A 176 1.15 -4.30 21.59
C THR A 176 0.01 -5.13 21.02
N LEU A 177 0.31 -6.39 20.67
CA LEU A 177 -0.72 -7.32 20.19
C LEU A 177 -1.87 -7.54 21.22
N ASP A 178 -1.60 -7.37 22.52
CA ASP A 178 -2.56 -7.65 23.59
C ASP A 178 -3.45 -6.43 23.93
N ASN A 179 -2.95 -5.19 23.75
CA ASN A 179 -3.68 -3.97 24.13
C ASN A 179 -4.14 -3.10 22.95
N ALA A 180 -3.71 -3.37 21.71
CA ALA A 180 -3.96 -2.46 20.58
C ALA A 180 -5.44 -2.13 20.36
N VAL A 181 -6.33 -3.12 20.50
CA VAL A 181 -7.79 -2.91 20.35
C VAL A 181 -8.34 -1.99 21.44
N GLU A 182 -7.89 -2.15 22.68
CA GLU A 182 -8.30 -1.30 23.79
C GLU A 182 -7.84 0.14 23.57
N VAL A 183 -6.56 0.32 23.22
CA VAL A 183 -5.95 1.64 22.96
C VAL A 183 -6.75 2.38 21.89
N LEU A 184 -6.93 1.80 20.69
CA LEU A 184 -7.71 2.45 19.63
C LEU A 184 -9.16 2.74 20.04
N GLY A 185 -9.76 1.88 20.88
CA GLY A 185 -11.09 2.10 21.44
C GLY A 185 -11.18 3.34 22.32
N ARG A 186 -10.18 3.58 23.19
CA ARG A 186 -10.13 4.77 24.08
C ARG A 186 -10.11 6.09 23.31
N TYR A 187 -9.51 6.10 22.13
CA TYR A 187 -9.39 7.29 21.29
C TYR A 187 -10.50 7.42 20.22
N GLY A 188 -11.55 6.60 20.30
CA GLY A 188 -12.72 6.75 19.45
C GLY A 188 -12.46 6.45 17.97
N VAL A 189 -11.46 5.62 17.65
CA VAL A 189 -11.13 5.27 16.26
C VAL A 189 -12.34 4.61 15.58
N PRO A 190 -12.73 5.05 14.37
CA PRO A 190 -13.86 4.47 13.66
C PRO A 190 -13.61 3.00 13.31
N ARG A 191 -14.68 2.22 13.11
CA ARG A 191 -14.54 0.79 12.76
C ARG A 191 -13.86 0.54 11.42
N GLU A 192 -14.05 1.43 10.44
CA GLU A 192 -13.44 1.33 9.12
C GLU A 192 -12.67 2.61 8.78
N PRO A 193 -11.50 2.88 9.42
CA PRO A 193 -10.69 4.04 9.05
C PRO A 193 -10.21 3.90 7.59
N ASP A 194 -9.97 5.02 6.92
CA ASP A 194 -9.45 4.98 5.56
C ASP A 194 -8.03 4.42 5.52
N LEU A 195 -7.17 4.78 6.49
CA LEU A 195 -5.79 4.31 6.60
C LEU A 195 -5.44 3.81 8.01
N LEU A 196 -4.71 2.70 8.09
CA LEU A 196 -4.00 2.24 9.29
C LEU A 196 -2.53 2.00 8.94
N SER A 197 -1.60 2.74 9.54
CA SER A 197 -0.16 2.52 9.44
C SER A 197 0.35 1.89 10.75
N ILE A 198 1.11 0.80 10.65
CA ILE A 198 1.78 0.16 11.78
C ILE A 198 3.26 0.02 11.40
N ASP A 199 4.10 0.75 12.12
CA ASP A 199 5.54 0.80 11.91
C ASP A 199 6.23 0.91 13.29
N ILE A 200 6.35 -0.23 13.98
CA ILE A 200 6.85 -0.31 15.37
C ILE A 200 8.14 -1.14 15.48
N ASP A 201 8.85 -1.33 14.36
CA ASP A 201 10.10 -2.08 14.23
C ASP A 201 10.03 -3.52 14.79
N SER A 202 8.84 -4.11 15.00
CA SER A 202 8.74 -5.31 15.83
C SER A 202 7.51 -6.17 15.55
N CYS A 203 6.43 -5.96 16.30
CA CYS A 203 5.28 -6.87 16.35
C CYS A 203 4.20 -6.52 15.33
N ASP A 204 4.55 -5.87 14.22
CA ASP A 204 3.68 -5.20 13.26
C ASP A 204 2.58 -6.14 12.73
N VAL A 205 2.97 -7.32 12.24
CA VAL A 205 2.01 -8.32 11.74
C VAL A 205 1.08 -8.85 12.84
N TRP A 206 1.53 -8.89 14.09
CA TRP A 206 0.72 -9.34 15.22
C TRP A 206 -0.29 -8.28 15.66
N VAL A 207 0.13 -7.02 15.70
CA VAL A 207 -0.76 -5.87 15.95
C VAL A 207 -1.80 -5.79 14.84
N PHE A 208 -1.40 -5.95 13.58
CA PHE A 208 -2.34 -6.07 12.45
C PHE A 208 -3.37 -7.18 12.67
N LEU A 209 -2.94 -8.39 13.01
CA LEU A 209 -3.83 -9.53 13.24
C LEU A 209 -4.76 -9.36 14.44
N ALA A 210 -4.37 -8.57 15.44
CA ALA A 210 -5.19 -8.22 16.60
C ALA A 210 -6.24 -7.16 16.23
N LEU A 211 -5.80 -6.06 15.62
CA LEU A 211 -6.66 -4.94 15.24
C LEU A 211 -7.73 -5.33 14.22
N THR A 212 -7.37 -6.10 13.19
CA THR A 212 -8.27 -6.51 12.10
C THR A 212 -9.35 -7.51 12.49
N ARG A 213 -9.42 -7.92 13.77
CA ARG A 213 -10.55 -8.66 14.32
C ARG A 213 -11.76 -7.77 14.60
N VAL A 214 -11.49 -6.48 14.79
CA VAL A 214 -12.44 -5.50 15.31
C VAL A 214 -12.57 -4.32 14.36
N TYR A 215 -11.46 -3.91 13.74
CA TYR A 215 -11.38 -2.84 12.77
C TYR A 215 -11.27 -3.41 11.35
N ARG A 216 -11.72 -2.64 10.37
CA ARG A 216 -11.67 -2.98 8.95
C ARG A 216 -11.11 -1.83 8.10
N PRO A 217 -9.86 -1.38 8.34
CA PRO A 217 -9.26 -0.29 7.57
C PRO A 217 -9.33 -0.56 6.07
N ARG A 218 -9.48 0.49 5.25
CA ARG A 218 -9.53 0.34 3.79
C ARG A 218 -8.15 0.09 3.18
N VAL A 219 -7.15 0.82 3.67
CA VAL A 219 -5.73 0.64 3.35
C VAL A 219 -4.96 0.41 4.65
N VAL A 220 -3.97 -0.50 4.62
CA VAL A 220 -3.08 -0.75 5.74
C VAL A 220 -1.62 -0.65 5.27
N SER A 221 -0.74 -0.03 6.04
CA SER A 221 0.72 -0.10 5.87
C SER A 221 1.32 -0.88 7.02
N LEU A 222 2.24 -1.80 6.74
CA LEU A 222 2.95 -2.59 7.73
C LEU A 222 4.44 -2.58 7.43
N GLU A 223 5.26 -2.25 8.42
CA GLU A 223 6.70 -2.48 8.30
C GLU A 223 7.01 -3.97 8.09
N TYR A 224 7.95 -4.27 7.20
CA TYR A 224 8.36 -5.64 6.91
C TYR A 224 9.87 -5.79 6.82
N ASN A 225 10.30 -7.01 7.08
CA ASN A 225 11.68 -7.42 6.99
C ASN A 225 11.96 -8.01 5.62
N SER A 226 12.59 -7.20 4.78
CA SER A 226 12.91 -7.54 3.39
C SER A 226 14.05 -8.55 3.25
N ARG A 227 14.71 -8.97 4.33
CA ARG A 227 15.81 -9.95 4.26
C ARG A 227 15.34 -11.33 3.82
N TRP A 228 14.09 -11.65 4.11
CA TRP A 228 13.53 -12.97 3.89
C TRP A 228 13.13 -13.17 2.43
N LEU A 229 13.43 -14.35 1.90
CA LEU A 229 12.97 -14.77 0.58
C LEU A 229 11.53 -15.27 0.64
N LEU A 230 10.89 -15.39 -0.52
CA LEU A 230 9.47 -15.75 -0.61
C LEU A 230 9.10 -17.09 0.06
N HIS A 231 10.03 -18.05 0.07
CA HIS A 231 9.81 -19.36 0.68
C HIS A 231 9.91 -19.34 2.21
N GLU A 232 10.31 -18.21 2.79
CA GLU A 232 10.54 -18.04 4.22
C GLU A 232 9.40 -17.24 4.85
N SER A 233 8.41 -17.93 5.40
CA SER A 233 7.37 -17.29 6.21
C SER A 233 7.87 -17.08 7.64
N ARG A 234 8.43 -15.89 7.89
CA ARG A 234 9.06 -15.50 9.15
C ARG A 234 8.41 -14.26 9.75
N ALA A 235 8.39 -14.17 11.08
CA ALA A 235 7.98 -12.98 11.82
C ALA A 235 8.75 -12.87 13.14
N ALA A 236 8.92 -11.66 13.65
CA ALA A 236 9.34 -11.41 15.02
C ALA A 236 8.50 -12.24 16.00
N ASN A 237 9.16 -12.93 16.94
CA ASN A 237 8.50 -13.79 17.91
C ASN A 237 7.91 -12.95 19.05
N CYS A 238 6.74 -12.38 18.82
CA CYS A 238 6.01 -11.60 19.83
C CYS A 238 5.05 -12.42 20.69
N LEU A 239 4.94 -13.73 20.42
CA LEU A 239 4.07 -14.64 21.17
C LEU A 239 4.74 -15.22 22.42
N ARG A 240 6.07 -15.13 22.52
CA ARG A 240 6.83 -15.55 23.71
C ARG A 240 6.75 -14.53 24.86
N SER A 241 7.33 -14.90 25.99
CA SER A 241 7.49 -14.04 27.17
C SER A 241 8.98 -13.94 27.54
N PRO A 242 9.56 -12.72 27.64
CA PRO A 242 8.97 -11.46 27.18
C PRO A 242 8.79 -11.45 25.64
N PRO A 243 7.86 -10.66 25.09
CA PRO A 243 7.70 -10.54 23.64
C PRO A 243 8.94 -9.90 23.01
N TYR A 244 9.20 -10.22 21.75
CA TYR A 244 10.24 -9.55 20.98
C TYR A 244 10.08 -8.03 21.01
N ARG A 245 11.22 -7.34 21.10
CA ARG A 245 11.37 -5.90 20.96
C ARG A 245 12.65 -5.66 20.19
N TRP A 246 12.59 -4.76 19.22
CA TRP A 246 13.77 -4.40 18.46
C TRP A 246 14.79 -3.69 19.33
N ARG A 247 16.05 -4.06 19.15
CA ARG A 247 17.17 -3.58 19.95
C ARG A 247 17.93 -2.56 19.13
N MET A 248 17.47 -1.31 19.18
CA MET A 248 18.05 -0.18 18.46
C MET A 248 19.57 -0.05 18.65
N GLU A 249 20.09 -0.36 19.85
CA GLU A 249 21.53 -0.32 20.17
C GLU A 249 22.39 -1.12 19.19
N TYR A 250 21.89 -2.26 18.74
CA TYR A 250 22.60 -3.17 17.84
C TYR A 250 21.98 -3.24 16.43
N LYS A 251 20.83 -2.57 16.23
CA LYS A 251 20.00 -2.66 15.02
C LYS A 251 19.87 -4.11 14.57
N ASP A 252 19.29 -4.94 15.43
CA ASP A 252 19.15 -6.36 15.14
C ASP A 252 18.23 -6.60 13.92
N ASP A 253 18.37 -7.75 13.26
CA ASP A 253 17.72 -8.06 11.98
C ASP A 253 16.46 -8.95 12.10
N ALA A 254 15.87 -9.05 13.30
CA ALA A 254 14.69 -9.89 13.57
C ALA A 254 13.36 -9.11 13.53
N TYR A 255 13.41 -7.79 13.30
CA TYR A 255 12.25 -6.89 13.23
C TYR A 255 11.17 -7.34 12.25
N GLY A 256 9.96 -6.83 12.45
CA GLY A 256 8.81 -6.98 11.56
C GLY A 256 8.49 -8.43 11.16
N ALA A 257 8.08 -8.60 9.90
CA ALA A 257 7.80 -9.90 9.32
C ALA A 257 8.21 -9.99 7.84
N SER A 258 8.41 -11.21 7.34
CA SER A 258 8.64 -11.46 5.91
C SER A 258 7.42 -11.03 5.06
N LEU A 259 7.66 -10.67 3.80
CA LEU A 259 6.58 -10.39 2.84
C LEU A 259 5.62 -11.58 2.72
N ARG A 260 6.13 -12.82 2.83
CA ARG A 260 5.31 -14.02 2.84
C ARG A 260 4.36 -14.06 4.03
N ALA A 261 4.86 -13.83 5.24
CA ALA A 261 4.04 -13.82 6.46
C ALA A 261 2.96 -12.74 6.39
N ILE A 262 3.29 -11.54 5.92
CA ILE A 262 2.32 -10.45 5.73
C ILE A 262 1.25 -10.83 4.71
N HIS A 263 1.62 -11.42 3.57
CA HIS A 263 0.65 -11.90 2.59
C HIS A 263 -0.29 -12.97 3.18
N GLU A 264 0.24 -13.92 3.95
CA GLU A 264 -0.57 -14.95 4.62
C GLU A 264 -1.51 -14.35 5.69
N ALA A 265 -1.06 -13.35 6.44
CA ALA A 265 -1.87 -12.59 7.39
C ALA A 265 -2.96 -11.77 6.69
N ALA A 266 -2.62 -11.10 5.59
CA ALA A 266 -3.54 -10.32 4.77
C ALA A 266 -4.66 -11.21 4.22
N GLU A 267 -4.32 -12.38 3.67
CA GLU A 267 -5.29 -13.36 3.18
C GLU A 267 -6.24 -13.84 4.29
N LEU A 268 -5.72 -14.07 5.50
CA LEU A 268 -6.53 -14.44 6.67
C LEU A 268 -7.53 -13.34 7.05
N ARG A 269 -7.23 -12.08 6.75
CA ARG A 269 -8.03 -10.90 7.16
C ARG A 269 -8.82 -10.26 6.03
N GLY A 270 -8.80 -10.85 4.83
CA GLY A 270 -9.56 -10.32 3.69
C GLY A 270 -8.92 -9.09 3.05
N TYR A 271 -7.59 -9.04 3.05
CA TYR A 271 -6.77 -8.02 2.39
C TYR A 271 -5.95 -8.65 1.25
N VAL A 272 -5.40 -7.80 0.39
CA VAL A 272 -4.42 -8.18 -0.64
C VAL A 272 -3.23 -7.23 -0.56
N VAL A 273 -2.05 -7.72 -0.95
CA VAL A 273 -0.88 -6.86 -1.14
C VAL A 273 -1.14 -5.95 -2.33
N ALA A 274 -1.15 -4.65 -2.07
CA ALA A 274 -1.30 -3.59 -3.06
C ALA A 274 0.06 -3.11 -3.56
N TRP A 275 1.01 -2.93 -2.64
CA TRP A 275 2.35 -2.47 -2.96
C TRP A 275 3.38 -2.95 -1.94
N VAL A 276 4.66 -2.90 -2.32
CA VAL A 276 5.80 -3.15 -1.44
C VAL A 276 6.83 -2.06 -1.66
N LEU A 277 7.15 -1.31 -0.61
CA LEU A 277 8.24 -0.35 -0.58
C LEU A 277 9.52 -1.10 -0.15
N PRO A 278 10.53 -1.28 -1.01
CA PRO A 278 11.71 -2.08 -0.66
C PRO A 278 12.37 -1.64 0.67
N ARG A 279 12.55 -2.60 1.59
CA ARG A 279 13.14 -2.42 2.95
C ARG A 279 12.32 -1.62 3.96
N LEU A 280 11.07 -1.26 3.65
CA LEU A 280 10.23 -0.42 4.51
C LEU A 280 8.88 -1.10 4.77
N ASP A 281 7.85 -0.71 4.02
CA ASP A 281 6.48 -1.15 4.25
C ASP A 281 5.91 -2.06 3.15
N VAL A 282 4.94 -2.88 3.55
CA VAL A 282 3.97 -3.52 2.68
C VAL A 282 2.64 -2.79 2.82
N VAL A 283 2.09 -2.32 1.70
CA VAL A 283 0.77 -1.69 1.66
C VAL A 283 -0.27 -2.72 1.24
N LEU A 284 -1.31 -2.86 2.05
CA LEU A 284 -2.43 -3.76 1.86
C LEU A 284 -3.71 -2.97 1.54
N VAL A 285 -4.56 -3.53 0.68
CA VAL A 285 -5.89 -2.98 0.39
C VAL A 285 -6.94 -4.03 0.72
N ARG A 286 -8.05 -3.57 1.30
CA ARG A 286 -9.20 -4.42 1.65
C ARG A 286 -9.82 -5.03 0.39
N ARG A 287 -10.03 -6.34 0.39
CA ARG A 287 -10.33 -7.11 -0.83
C ARG A 287 -11.66 -6.71 -1.50
N ASP A 288 -12.64 -6.26 -0.72
CA ASP A 288 -13.94 -5.81 -1.22
C ASP A 288 -13.88 -4.51 -2.02
N LEU A 289 -12.76 -3.78 -1.96
CA LEU A 289 -12.52 -2.60 -2.79
C LEU A 289 -11.99 -2.97 -4.18
N LEU A 290 -11.56 -4.21 -4.39
CA LEU A 290 -11.06 -4.69 -5.67
C LEU A 290 -12.16 -5.29 -6.53
N CYS A 291 -12.00 -5.19 -7.84
CA CYS A 291 -12.86 -5.92 -8.77
C CYS A 291 -12.68 -7.44 -8.62
N PRO A 292 -13.75 -8.22 -8.84
CA PRO A 292 -13.65 -9.68 -8.88
C PRO A 292 -12.52 -10.15 -9.80
N GLY A 293 -11.71 -11.10 -9.33
CA GLY A 293 -10.57 -11.63 -10.09
C GLY A 293 -9.28 -10.80 -10.05
N HIS A 294 -9.31 -9.57 -9.53
CA HIS A 294 -8.11 -8.72 -9.41
C HIS A 294 -7.39 -8.89 -8.06
N GLY A 295 -6.10 -8.52 -8.04
CA GLY A 295 -5.23 -8.53 -6.87
C GLY A 295 -4.13 -9.61 -6.90
N VAL A 296 -3.15 -9.45 -6.01
CA VAL A 296 -2.08 -10.44 -5.79
C VAL A 296 -2.57 -11.55 -4.86
N ARG A 297 -3.18 -12.58 -5.44
CA ARG A 297 -3.85 -13.68 -4.71
C ARG A 297 -3.09 -15.01 -4.72
N SER A 298 -1.86 -15.02 -5.24
CA SER A 298 -1.02 -16.22 -5.25
C SER A 298 0.43 -15.86 -4.98
N LEU A 299 1.16 -16.82 -4.41
CA LEU A 299 2.61 -16.73 -4.24
C LEU A 299 3.34 -16.42 -5.53
N SER A 300 2.96 -17.09 -6.63
CA SER A 300 3.64 -16.90 -7.90
C SER A 300 3.39 -15.51 -8.48
N ARG A 301 2.22 -14.90 -8.27
CA ARG A 301 1.96 -13.51 -8.65
C ARG A 301 2.72 -12.55 -7.73
N LEU A 302 2.75 -12.83 -6.42
CA LEU A 302 3.51 -12.03 -5.45
C LEU A 302 5.00 -12.00 -5.80
N ASP A 303 5.57 -13.14 -6.16
CA ASP A 303 6.96 -13.27 -6.62
C ASP A 303 7.23 -12.49 -7.90
N ARG A 304 6.40 -12.69 -8.92
CA ARG A 304 6.58 -12.00 -10.21
C ARG A 304 6.45 -10.48 -10.08
N THR A 305 5.62 -9.99 -9.16
CA THR A 305 5.38 -8.56 -8.97
C THR A 305 6.39 -7.92 -8.02
N PHE A 306 6.72 -8.56 -6.90
CA PHE A 306 7.50 -7.98 -5.80
C PHE A 306 8.74 -8.79 -5.41
N GLY A 307 9.17 -9.73 -6.25
CA GLY A 307 10.39 -10.53 -6.07
C GLY A 307 11.63 -9.68 -5.79
N HIS A 308 11.73 -8.52 -6.45
CA HIS A 308 12.81 -7.56 -6.32
C HIS A 308 12.89 -6.87 -4.94
N ALA A 309 11.83 -6.95 -4.13
CA ALA A 309 11.76 -6.33 -2.80
C ALA A 309 12.09 -7.32 -1.66
N MET A 310 12.48 -8.55 -1.99
CA MET A 310 12.86 -9.61 -1.05
C MET A 310 14.36 -9.91 -1.13
N GLY A 311 14.92 -10.54 -0.09
CA GLY A 311 16.36 -10.81 0.00
C GLY A 311 17.24 -9.57 0.21
N LEU A 312 16.64 -8.43 0.57
CA LEU A 312 17.34 -7.17 0.78
C LEU A 312 17.66 -7.01 2.27
N ARG A 313 18.93 -7.06 2.63
CA ARG A 313 19.34 -6.93 4.02
C ARG A 313 19.54 -5.46 4.40
N LEU A 314 18.84 -4.99 5.43
CA LEU A 314 18.99 -3.63 5.97
C LEU A 314 19.98 -3.58 7.15
N HIS A 315 19.99 -4.62 7.97
CA HIS A 315 20.76 -4.71 9.21
C HIS A 315 21.76 -5.86 9.20
N ALA A 316 22.79 -5.73 10.04
CA ALA A 316 23.80 -6.77 10.19
C ALA A 316 23.15 -8.09 10.66
N PRO A 317 23.61 -9.25 10.16
CA PRO A 317 23.05 -10.53 10.58
C PRO A 317 23.19 -10.73 12.08
N THR A 318 22.11 -11.22 12.71
CA THR A 318 22.17 -11.70 14.09
C THR A 318 22.78 -13.10 14.16
N THR A 319 23.10 -13.56 15.38
CA THR A 319 23.59 -14.93 15.57
C THR A 319 22.46 -15.93 15.34
N ALA A 320 22.82 -17.16 14.97
CA ALA A 320 21.84 -18.24 14.81
C ALA A 320 21.02 -18.48 16.10
N ASP A 321 21.63 -18.28 17.27
CA ASP A 321 20.98 -18.43 18.57
C ASP A 321 19.93 -17.33 18.79
N PHE A 322 20.28 -16.10 18.44
CA PHE A 322 19.36 -14.96 18.48
C PHE A 322 18.17 -15.19 17.54
N GLU A 323 18.43 -15.60 16.30
CA GLU A 323 17.37 -15.87 15.32
C GLU A 323 16.42 -16.97 15.82
N ARG A 324 16.94 -18.07 16.38
CA ARG A 324 16.11 -19.15 16.94
C ARG A 324 15.25 -18.68 18.12
N GLU A 325 15.73 -17.73 18.90
CA GLU A 325 14.97 -17.14 20.00
C GLU A 325 13.86 -16.19 19.52
N TRP A 326 14.21 -15.30 18.59
CA TRP A 326 13.47 -14.07 18.33
C TRP A 326 12.73 -14.06 16.99
N VAL A 327 12.93 -15.08 16.15
CA VAL A 327 12.19 -15.27 14.91
C VAL A 327 11.33 -16.53 14.98
N LEU A 328 10.06 -16.39 14.63
CA LEU A 328 9.07 -17.45 14.55
C LEU A 328 8.87 -17.88 13.09
N ASP A 329 8.68 -19.18 12.86
CA ASP A 329 8.07 -19.69 11.62
C ASP A 329 6.57 -19.36 11.62
N PHE A 330 6.22 -18.22 11.01
CA PHE A 330 4.85 -17.72 10.94
C PHE A 330 3.94 -18.68 10.17
N GLY A 331 4.45 -19.27 9.08
CA GLY A 331 3.67 -20.21 8.26
C GLY A 331 3.31 -21.49 9.05
N ALA A 332 4.26 -22.03 9.83
CA ALA A 332 4.02 -23.16 10.71
C ALA A 332 3.03 -22.81 11.83
N TRP A 333 3.22 -21.65 12.48
CA TRP A 333 2.28 -21.14 13.47
C TRP A 333 0.86 -21.00 12.88
N LEU A 334 0.72 -20.40 11.69
CA LEU A 334 -0.58 -20.19 11.06
C LEU A 334 -1.28 -21.51 10.73
N ARG A 335 -0.55 -22.52 10.24
CA ARG A 335 -1.09 -23.86 10.00
C ARG A 335 -1.56 -24.52 11.30
N GLY A 336 -0.77 -24.42 12.37
CA GLY A 336 -1.13 -24.92 13.69
C GLY A 336 -2.37 -24.23 14.25
N TRP A 337 -2.41 -22.91 14.18
CA TRP A 337 -3.53 -22.08 14.64
C TRP A 337 -4.85 -22.41 13.91
N ARG A 338 -4.80 -22.62 12.58
CA ARG A 338 -5.97 -23.07 11.81
C ARG A 338 -6.42 -24.48 12.20
N SER A 339 -5.48 -25.39 12.42
CA SER A 339 -5.77 -26.79 12.79
C SER A 339 -6.40 -26.90 14.18
N ALA A 340 -6.06 -25.99 15.09
CA ALA A 340 -6.67 -25.89 16.42
C ALA A 340 -8.09 -25.26 16.40
N GLY A 341 -8.70 -25.09 15.22
CA GLY A 341 -10.06 -24.56 15.07
C GLY A 341 -10.18 -23.06 15.25
N GLY A 342 -9.08 -22.29 15.13
CA GLY A 342 -9.09 -20.85 15.34
C GLY A 342 -10.05 -20.10 14.38
N PRO A 343 -11.18 -19.53 14.85
CA PRO A 343 -11.98 -18.59 14.07
C PRO A 343 -11.31 -17.21 14.10
N ALA A 344 -11.87 -16.24 13.37
CA ALA A 344 -11.39 -14.85 13.39
C ALA A 344 -11.19 -14.26 14.81
N GLY A 345 -11.89 -14.79 15.84
CA GLY A 345 -11.79 -14.38 17.24
C GLY A 345 -10.92 -15.25 18.18
N ALA A 346 -10.32 -16.37 17.75
CA ALA A 346 -9.47 -17.18 18.63
C ALA A 346 -8.21 -16.42 19.06
N SER A 347 -7.72 -16.65 20.29
CA SER A 347 -6.46 -16.05 20.76
C SER A 347 -5.31 -16.25 19.75
N LEU A 348 -4.48 -15.22 19.55
CA LEU A 348 -3.24 -15.34 18.75
C LEU A 348 -2.18 -16.16 19.48
N ARG A 349 -2.21 -16.15 20.81
CA ARG A 349 -1.47 -17.06 21.68
C ARG A 349 -2.24 -18.38 21.66
N ALA A 350 -1.99 -19.22 20.66
CA ALA A 350 -2.39 -20.63 20.75
C ALA A 350 -1.73 -21.24 22.00
N PRO A 351 -2.36 -22.19 22.70
CA PRO A 351 -1.66 -22.96 23.72
C PRO A 351 -0.47 -23.63 23.04
N VAL A 352 0.74 -23.25 23.45
CA VAL A 352 1.95 -23.98 23.10
C VAL A 352 1.77 -25.35 23.73
N ASN A 353 1.51 -26.38 22.93
CA ASN A 353 1.71 -27.73 23.42
C ASN A 353 3.20 -27.82 23.78
N ALA A 354 3.45 -27.94 25.09
CA ALA A 354 4.78 -28.07 25.68
C ALA A 354 5.53 -29.29 25.12
#